data_AF-Q0T7T7-F1
#
_entry.id   AF-Q0T7T7-F1
#
_cell.length_a   1.000
_cell.length_b   1.000
_cell.length_c   1.000
_cell.angle_alpha   90.00
_cell.angle_beta   90.00
_cell.angle_gamma   90.00
#
_symmetry.space_group_name_H-M   'P 1'
#
loop_
_entity.id
_entity.type
_entity.pdbx_description
1 polymer ?
#
loop_
_entity_poly.entity_id
_entity_poly.type
_entity_poly.pdbx_seq_one_letter_code
_entity_poly.pdbx_strand_id
1 'polypeptide(L)'
;MKQMSLIEMDGFLKGKCIPRDLKVNETNTEYLVRKFGELESKLETALRECRSAGITIDNLEAKCAKMAAENTSLKQSEKEFNDFCREEFSEWEDDVTETPATDAFLAEIETRRNPQVH
;
A
#
# COMPACT_ATOMS: atom_id res chain seq x y z
N MET A 1 22.30 -6.24 13.69
CA MET A 1 22.78 -5.46 14.85
C MET A 1 21.70 -5.54 15.92
N LYS A 2 22.01 -5.98 17.13
CA LYS A 2 21.00 -6.09 18.20
C LYS A 2 20.58 -4.68 18.63
N GLN A 3 19.28 -4.40 18.68
CA GLN A 3 18.79 -3.11 19.15
C GLN A 3 19.06 -2.99 20.65
N MET A 4 19.54 -1.83 21.09
CA MET A 4 19.77 -1.57 22.51
C MET A 4 18.45 -1.67 23.26
N SER A 5 18.44 -2.40 24.38
CA SER A 5 17.26 -2.45 25.24
C SER A 5 17.10 -1.13 26.01
N LEU A 6 15.87 -0.83 26.46
CA LEU A 6 15.63 0.34 27.30
C LEU A 6 16.47 0.33 28.58
N ILE A 7 16.70 -0.85 29.16
CA ILE A 7 17.53 -1.02 30.37
C ILE A 7 19.00 -0.71 30.09
N GLU A 8 19.53 -1.18 28.96
CA GLU A 8 20.90 -0.92 28.55
C GLU A 8 21.11 0.57 28.22
N MET A 9 20.14 1.20 27.56
CA MET A 9 20.18 2.64 27.26
C MET A 9 20.13 3.48 28.54
N ASP A 10 19.23 3.16 29.46
CA ASP A 10 19.14 3.85 30.76
C ASP A 10 20.43 3.70 31.57
N GLY A 11 21.00 2.49 31.58
CA GLY A 11 22.28 2.20 32.23
C GLY A 11 23.44 2.99 31.63
N PHE A 12 23.52 3.08 30.30
CA PHE A 12 24.53 3.86 29.59
C PHE A 12 24.41 5.36 29.88
N LEU A 13 23.20 5.92 29.76
CA LEU A 13 22.96 7.35 29.98
C LEU A 13 23.21 7.78 31.43
N LYS A 14 23.04 6.87 32.40
CA LYS A 14 23.36 7.09 33.81
C LYS A 14 24.82 6.79 34.18
N GLY A 15 25.65 6.35 33.24
CA GLY A 15 27.05 5.97 33.49
C GLY A 15 27.21 4.68 34.31
N LYS A 16 26.17 3.84 34.39
CA LYS A 16 26.16 2.57 35.14
C LYS A 16 26.57 1.36 34.28
N CYS A 17 26.56 1.49 32.96
CA CYS A 17 26.82 0.41 32.02
C CYS A 17 27.54 0.93 30.76
N ILE A 18 28.32 0.06 30.12
CA ILE A 18 28.93 0.30 28.81
C ILE A 18 28.13 -0.47 27.76
N PRO A 19 27.71 0.15 26.63
CA PRO A 19 26.99 -0.53 25.57
C PRO A 19 27.82 -1.67 24.99
N ARG A 20 27.17 -2.82 24.71
CA ARG A 20 27.89 -3.99 24.20
C ARG A 20 28.59 -3.75 22.85
N ASP A 21 28.03 -2.86 22.03
CA ASP A 21 28.49 -2.57 20.69
C ASP A 21 29.28 -1.24 20.59
N LEU A 22 29.78 -0.75 21.72
CA LEU A 22 30.77 0.32 21.77
C LEU A 22 32.09 -0.20 21.16
N LYS A 23 32.63 0.52 20.17
CA LYS A 23 33.88 0.12 19.51
C LYS A 23 35.10 0.48 20.37
N VAL A 24 36.19 -0.27 20.20
CA VAL A 24 37.48 0.09 20.80
C VAL A 24 37.89 1.46 20.26
N ASN A 25 38.32 2.35 21.17
CA ASN A 25 38.67 3.75 20.89
C ASN A 25 37.51 4.64 20.43
N GLU A 26 36.25 4.22 20.60
CA GLU A 26 35.08 5.06 20.38
C GLU A 26 34.69 5.71 21.71
N THR A 27 34.60 7.04 21.73
CA THR A 27 34.08 7.79 22.87
C THR A 27 32.56 7.64 22.96
N ASN A 28 31.98 7.89 24.13
CA ASN A 28 30.53 7.86 24.32
C ASN A 28 29.79 8.84 23.38
N THR A 29 30.40 9.98 23.08
CA THR A 29 29.86 10.97 22.14
C THR A 29 29.86 10.43 20.72
N GLU A 30 30.98 9.87 20.25
CA GLU A 30 31.08 9.25 18.91
C GLU A 30 30.09 8.09 18.76
N TYR A 31 29.93 7.27 19.81
CA TYR A 31 28.95 6.21 19.85
C TYR A 31 27.52 6.74 19.64
N LEU A 32 27.12 7.76 20.40
CA LEU A 32 25.79 8.35 20.30
C LEU A 32 25.56 8.96 18.91
N VAL A 33 26.51 9.73 18.39
CA VAL A 33 26.43 10.31 17.05
C VAL A 33 26.24 9.22 16.00
N ARG A 34 27.01 8.13 16.08
CA ARG A 34 26.85 6.99 15.20
C ARG A 34 25.46 6.35 15.33
N LYS A 35 24.94 6.17 16.54
CA LYS A 35 23.60 5.59 16.77
C LYS A 35 22.47 6.46 16.26
N PHE A 36 22.54 7.77 16.45
CA PHE A 36 21.56 8.67 15.88
C PHE A 36 21.64 8.67 14.35
N GLY A 37 22.83 8.72 13.76
CA GLY A 37 22.99 8.61 12.30
C GLY A 37 22.48 7.29 11.71
N GLU A 38 22.70 6.15 12.40
CA GLU A 38 22.12 4.86 12.02
C GLU A 38 20.57 4.88 12.06
N LEU A 39 19.97 5.57 13.02
CA LEU A 39 18.51 5.72 13.12
C LEU A 39 17.96 6.69 12.06
N GLU A 40 18.61 7.83 11.84
CA GLU A 40 18.25 8.80 10.79
C GLU A 40 18.32 8.15 9.40
N SER A 41 19.37 7.37 9.12
CA SER A 41 19.50 6.65 7.84
C SER A 41 18.39 5.61 7.64
N LYS A 42 18.01 4.88 8.69
CA LYS A 42 16.88 3.95 8.63
C LYS A 42 15.55 4.67 8.44
N LEU A 43 15.36 5.80 9.13
CA LEU A 43 14.17 6.63 8.99
C LEU A 43 14.05 7.17 7.57
N GLU A 44 15.12 7.72 7.00
CA GLU A 44 15.11 8.22 5.62
C GLU A 44 14.80 7.12 4.62
N THR A 45 15.37 5.92 4.82
CA THR A 45 15.09 4.75 3.99
C THR A 45 13.61 4.37 4.05
N ALA A 46 13.05 4.23 5.26
CA ALA A 46 11.64 3.91 5.46
C ALA A 46 10.71 4.98 4.86
N LEU A 47 11.05 6.27 4.99
CA LEU A 47 10.29 7.36 4.40
C LEU A 47 10.36 7.33 2.87
N ARG A 48 11.53 7.03 2.29
CA ARG A 48 11.69 6.87 0.84
C ARG A 48 10.85 5.70 0.32
N GLU A 49 10.86 4.57 1.02
CA GLU A 49 10.05 3.40 0.68
C GLU A 49 8.55 3.72 0.77
N CYS A 50 8.11 4.39 1.84
CA CYS A 50 6.73 4.83 2.00
C CYS A 50 6.28 5.76 0.85
N ARG A 51 7.11 6.73 0.47
CA ARG A 51 6.83 7.60 -0.69
C ARG A 51 6.72 6.81 -1.98
N SER A 52 7.62 5.86 -2.20
CA SER A 52 7.58 5.01 -3.41
C SER A 52 6.35 4.11 -3.45
N ALA A 53 5.95 3.54 -2.30
CA ALA A 53 4.74 2.74 -2.18
C ALA A 53 3.49 3.58 -2.46
N GLY A 54 3.43 4.82 -1.95
CA GLY A 54 2.35 5.76 -2.25
C GLY A 54 2.18 6.00 -3.75
N ILE A 55 3.28 6.31 -4.46
CA ILE A 55 3.24 6.49 -5.92
C ILE A 55 2.75 5.22 -6.64
N THR A 56 3.18 4.03 -6.19
CA THR A 56 2.71 2.76 -6.78
C THR A 56 1.22 2.54 -6.53
N ILE A 57 0.71 2.86 -5.34
CA ILE A 57 -0.72 2.78 -5.00
C ILE A 57 -1.52 3.70 -5.91
N ASP A 58 -1.16 4.98 -6.01
CA ASP A 58 -1.86 5.96 -6.86
C ASP A 58 -1.95 5.48 -8.32
N ASN A 59 -0.86 4.92 -8.84
CA ASN A 59 -0.82 4.37 -10.20
C ASN A 59 -1.72 3.14 -10.38
N LEU A 60 -1.78 2.26 -9.38
CA LEU A 60 -2.64 1.08 -9.43
C LEU A 60 -4.12 1.47 -9.29
N GLU A 61 -4.45 2.43 -8.42
CA GLU A 61 -5.80 2.97 -8.28
C GLU A 61 -6.29 3.60 -9.59
N ALA A 62 -5.46 4.41 -10.25
CA ALA A 62 -5.79 4.99 -11.53
C ALA A 62 -6.05 3.93 -12.62
N LYS A 63 -5.25 2.85 -12.64
CA LYS A 63 -5.47 1.72 -13.57
C LYS A 63 -6.75 0.96 -13.25
N CYS A 64 -7.04 0.71 -11.97
CA CYS A 64 -8.26 0.05 -11.53
C CYS A 64 -9.50 0.86 -11.93
N ALA A 65 -9.47 2.18 -11.72
CA ALA A 65 -10.55 3.08 -12.12
C ALA A 65 -10.78 3.06 -13.64
N LYS A 66 -9.71 3.05 -14.45
CA LYS A 66 -9.82 2.95 -15.90
C LYS A 66 -10.42 1.61 -16.34
N MET A 67 -9.96 0.49 -15.77
CA MET A 67 -10.50 -0.84 -16.07
C MET A 67 -11.95 -0.99 -15.64
N ALA A 68 -12.35 -0.38 -14.52
CA ALA A 68 -13.75 -0.34 -14.08
C ALA A 68 -14.65 0.39 -15.09
N ALA A 69 -14.19 1.53 -15.60
CA ALA A 69 -14.89 2.29 -16.62
C ALA A 69 -15.00 1.50 -17.94
N GLU A 70 -13.92 0.87 -18.40
CA GLU A 70 -13.92 0.01 -19.58
C GLU A 70 -14.88 -1.18 -19.43
N ASN A 71 -14.86 -1.88 -18.29
CA ASN A 71 -15.80 -2.97 -18.00
C ASN A 71 -17.26 -2.52 -18.01
N THR A 72 -17.56 -1.35 -17.44
CA THR A 72 -18.91 -0.79 -17.45
C THR A 72 -19.36 -0.47 -18.88
N SER A 73 -18.48 0.11 -19.70
CA SER A 73 -18.77 0.39 -21.10
C SER A 73 -18.98 -0.88 -21.93
N LEU A 74 -18.20 -1.94 -21.67
CA LEU A 74 -18.34 -3.22 -22.37
C LEU A 74 -19.67 -3.90 -22.02
N LYS A 75 -20.03 -3.97 -20.73
CA LYS A 75 -21.34 -4.51 -20.30
C LYS A 75 -22.50 -3.73 -20.92
N GLN A 76 -22.38 -2.41 -21.01
CA GLN A 76 -23.40 -1.59 -21.66
C GLN A 76 -23.49 -1.87 -23.17
N SER A 77 -22.36 -1.99 -23.86
CA SER A 77 -22.32 -2.34 -25.29
C SER A 77 -22.90 -3.73 -25.57
N GLU A 78 -22.66 -4.71 -24.70
CA GLU A 78 -23.20 -6.07 -24.81
C GLU A 78 -24.72 -6.07 -24.63
N LYS A 79 -25.22 -5.29 -23.68
CA LYS A 79 -26.66 -5.09 -23.50
C LYS A 79 -27.30 -4.46 -24.73
N GLU A 80 -26.71 -3.39 -25.26
CA GLU A 80 -27.20 -2.73 -26.49
C GLU A 80 -27.20 -3.67 -27.69
N PHE A 81 -26.19 -4.54 -27.80
CA PHE A 81 -26.13 -5.56 -28.83
C PHE A 81 -27.24 -6.60 -28.69
N ASN A 82 -27.49 -7.09 -27.47
CA ASN A 82 -28.59 -8.02 -27.21
C ASN A 82 -29.97 -7.40 -27.52
N ASP A 83 -30.17 -6.15 -27.14
CA ASP A 83 -31.41 -5.42 -27.43
C ASP A 83 -31.63 -5.32 -28.96
N PHE A 84 -30.59 -4.96 -29.72
CA PHE A 84 -30.63 -4.95 -31.18
C PHE A 84 -30.94 -6.33 -31.77
N CYS A 85 -30.26 -7.38 -31.30
CA CYS A 85 -30.48 -8.73 -31.81
C CYS A 85 -31.87 -9.28 -31.49
N ARG A 86 -32.47 -8.91 -30.35
CA ARG A 86 -33.85 -9.27 -30.01
C ARG A 86 -34.86 -8.65 -30.97
N GLU A 87 -34.62 -7.42 -31.42
CA GLU A 87 -35.49 -6.73 -32.37
C GLU A 87 -35.41 -7.35 -33.77
N GLU A 88 -34.20 -7.71 -34.22
CA GLU A 88 -33.95 -8.24 -35.58
C GLU A 88 -34.17 -9.75 -35.70
N PHE A 89 -33.99 -10.52 -34.61
CA PHE A 89 -34.05 -11.98 -34.60
C PHE A 89 -34.98 -12.50 -33.50
N SER A 90 -36.12 -13.07 -33.89
CA SER A 90 -37.16 -13.55 -32.97
C SER A 90 -36.75 -14.72 -32.06
N GLU A 91 -35.65 -15.40 -32.36
CA GLU A 91 -35.12 -16.54 -31.59
C GLU A 91 -33.82 -16.19 -30.83
N TRP A 92 -33.52 -14.90 -30.65
CA TRP A 92 -32.33 -14.47 -29.90
C TRP A 92 -32.43 -14.86 -28.41
N GLU A 93 -31.34 -15.39 -27.87
CA GLU A 93 -31.16 -15.65 -26.44
C GLU A 93 -30.10 -14.68 -25.91
N ASP A 94 -30.42 -13.99 -24.82
CA ASP A 94 -29.51 -13.02 -24.22
C ASP A 94 -28.28 -13.75 -23.66
N ASP A 95 -27.10 -13.29 -24.07
CA ASP A 95 -25.83 -13.66 -23.43
C ASP A 95 -25.17 -12.39 -22.91
N VAL A 96 -24.96 -12.33 -21.59
CA VAL A 96 -24.27 -11.20 -20.94
C VAL A 96 -23.12 -11.74 -20.11
N THR A 97 -21.95 -11.17 -20.32
CA THR A 97 -20.74 -11.51 -19.61
C THR A 97 -20.77 -10.91 -18.21
N GLU A 98 -21.28 -11.68 -17.24
CA GLU A 98 -21.21 -11.31 -15.84
C GLU A 98 -19.78 -11.36 -15.30
N THR A 99 -19.38 -10.35 -14.52
CA THR A 99 -18.05 -10.29 -13.89
C THR A 99 -18.13 -10.05 -12.37
N PRO A 100 -18.80 -10.94 -11.62
CA PRO A 100 -19.12 -10.73 -10.20
C PRO A 100 -17.87 -10.56 -9.32
N ALA A 101 -16.75 -11.21 -9.67
CA ALA A 101 -15.49 -11.05 -8.95
C ALA A 101 -14.90 -9.64 -9.09
N THR A 102 -14.99 -9.05 -10.29
CA THR A 102 -14.54 -7.68 -10.55
C THR A 102 -15.45 -6.68 -9.84
N ASP A 103 -16.76 -6.89 -9.91
CA ASP A 103 -17.74 -6.00 -9.27
C ASP A 103 -17.57 -5.98 -7.74
N ALA A 104 -17.37 -7.15 -7.14
CA ALA A 104 -17.10 -7.27 -5.71
C ALA A 104 -15.78 -6.60 -5.30
N PHE A 105 -14.72 -6.78 -6.09
CA PHE A 105 -13.42 -6.16 -5.84
C PHE A 105 -13.47 -4.63 -5.92
N LEU A 106 -14.18 -4.06 -6.91
CA LEU A 106 -14.34 -2.62 -7.06
C LEU A 106 -15.16 -2.02 -5.91
N ALA A 107 -16.24 -2.68 -5.48
CA ALA A 107 -17.04 -2.27 -4.32
C ALA A 107 -16.21 -2.28 -3.03
N GLU A 108 -15.34 -3.28 -2.85
CA GLU A 108 -14.43 -3.34 -1.70
C GLU A 108 -13.44 -2.16 -1.69
N ILE A 109 -12.85 -1.82 -2.84
CA ILE A 109 -11.94 -0.66 -2.98
C ILE A 109 -12.67 0.64 -2.64
N GLU A 110 -13.88 0.86 -3.17
CA GLU A 110 -14.65 2.07 -2.87
C GLU A 110 -14.97 2.21 -1.38
N THR A 111 -15.33 1.10 -0.73
CA THR A 111 -15.61 1.06 0.71
C THR A 111 -14.37 1.40 1.54
N ARG A 112 -13.20 0.87 1.15
CA ARG A 112 -11.92 1.16 1.83
C ARG A 112 -11.44 2.59 1.61
N ARG A 113 -11.71 3.17 0.44
CA ARG A 113 -11.35 4.55 0.09
C ARG A 113 -12.21 5.57 0.84
N ASN A 114 -13.48 5.26 1.07
CA ASN A 114 -14.43 6.14 1.73
C ASN A 114 -15.01 5.44 2.97
N PRO A 115 -14.18 5.18 4.01
CA PRO A 115 -14.69 4.59 5.23
C PRO A 115 -15.70 5.58 5.80
N GLN A 116 -16.99 5.23 5.76
CA GLN A 116 -18.01 6.11 6.29
C GLN A 116 -17.65 6.49 7.72
N VAL A 117 -17.68 7.81 7.95
CA VAL A 117 -17.71 8.45 9.25
C VAL A 117 -18.82 7.78 10.07
N HIS A 118 -18.42 6.94 11.03
CA HIS A 118 -19.28 6.49 12.12
C HIS A 118 -18.78 7.09 13.41
#